data_AF-A0A2T0XTH9-F1
#
_entry.id   AF-A0A2T0XTH9-F1
#
_cell.length_a   1.000
_cell.length_b   1.000
_cell.length_c   1.000
_cell.angle_alpha   90.00
_cell.angle_beta   90.00
_cell.angle_gamma   90.00
#
_symmetry.space_group_name_H-M   'P 1'
#
loop_
_entity.id
_entity.type
_entity.pdbx_description
1 polymer ?
#
loop_
_entity_poly.entity_id
_entity_poly.type
_entity_poly.pdbx_seq_one_letter_code
_entity_poly.pdbx_strand_id
1 'polypeptide(L)'
;MQFKKLELEGEKGIKGLLKSKHFKTSLISIAVGAVAGFGYYYFTGGQSMETMTFNEIVKHVVLGGFFGFFVTNSPCARGRC
;
A
#
# COMPACT_ATOMS: atom_id res chain seq x y z
N MET A 1 1.98 31.42 -17.87
CA MET A 1 2.62 30.23 -17.29
C MET A 1 2.82 29.22 -18.41
N GLN A 2 4.06 28.89 -18.77
CA GLN A 2 4.32 27.87 -19.77
C GLN A 2 4.15 26.51 -19.09
N PHE A 3 3.02 25.84 -19.36
CA PHE A 3 2.83 24.45 -18.96
C PHE A 3 3.84 23.61 -19.72
N LYS A 4 4.91 23.22 -19.04
CA LYS A 4 5.83 22.19 -19.51
C LYS A 4 4.97 20.93 -19.67
N LYS A 5 4.59 20.60 -20.91
CA LYS A 5 3.93 19.32 -21.23
C LYS A 5 4.82 18.25 -20.61
N LEU A 6 4.32 17.59 -19.56
CA LEU A 6 4.90 16.34 -19.12
C LEU A 6 4.80 15.45 -20.35
N GLU A 7 5.92 15.25 -21.04
CA GLU A 7 6.09 14.10 -21.91
C GLU A 7 5.71 12.91 -21.03
N LEU A 8 4.50 12.40 -21.25
CA LEU A 8 4.00 11.18 -20.66
C LEU A 8 4.87 10.08 -21.26
N GLU A 9 6.09 9.97 -20.72
CA GLU A 9 7.08 8.98 -21.07
C GLU A 9 6.37 7.63 -20.98
N GLY A 10 6.27 7.00 -22.15
CA GLY A 10 5.19 6.11 -22.55
C GLY A 10 4.71 5.18 -21.45
N GLU A 11 3.38 5.03 -21.40
CA GLU A 11 2.62 4.05 -20.63
C GLU A 11 3.50 2.88 -20.20
N LYS A 12 4.10 3.00 -19.00
CA LYS A 12 4.83 1.91 -18.39
C LYS A 12 3.76 0.90 -18.06
N GLY A 13 3.51 -0.02 -18.99
CA GLY A 13 2.53 -1.10 -18.81
C GLY A 13 2.77 -1.81 -17.49
N ILE A 14 1.84 -2.66 -17.05
CA ILE A 14 1.82 -3.27 -15.70
C ILE A 14 3.22 -3.74 -15.21
N LYS A 15 4.07 -4.26 -16.10
CA LYS A 15 5.48 -4.62 -15.84
C LYS A 15 6.37 -3.46 -15.38
N GLY A 16 6.24 -2.26 -15.95
CA GLY A 16 7.02 -1.08 -15.59
C GLY A 16 6.57 -0.44 -14.26
N LEU A 17 5.28 -0.54 -13.92
CA LEU A 17 4.76 -0.18 -12.59
C LEU A 17 5.33 -1.08 -11.49
N LEU A 18 5.32 -2.40 -11.71
CA LEU A 18 5.91 -3.41 -10.81
C LEU A 18 7.43 -3.26 -10.62
N LYS A 19 8.15 -2.82 -11.66
CA LYS A 19 9.60 -2.62 -11.61
C LYS A 19 10.02 -1.30 -10.97
N SER A 20 9.07 -0.41 -10.68
CA SER A 20 9.38 0.90 -10.11
C SER A 20 9.92 0.74 -8.67
N LYS A 21 10.96 1.52 -8.34
CA LYS A 21 11.56 1.52 -7.00
C LYS A 21 10.54 1.87 -5.92
N HIS A 22 9.59 2.76 -6.25
CA HIS A 22 8.47 3.11 -5.38
C HIS A 22 7.53 1.95 -5.11
N PHE A 23 7.15 1.18 -6.12
CA PHE A 23 6.26 0.04 -5.92
C PHE A 23 6.91 -1.02 -5.02
N LYS A 24 8.22 -1.26 -5.16
CA LYS A 24 8.96 -2.15 -4.25
C LYS A 24 8.94 -1.64 -2.81
N THR A 25 9.20 -0.36 -2.58
CA THR A 25 9.16 0.22 -1.22
C THR A 25 7.76 0.11 -0.61
N SER A 26 6.72 0.40 -1.39
CA SER A 26 5.33 0.23 -0.94
C SER A 26 5.04 -1.23 -0.59
N LEU A 27 5.46 -2.18 -1.43
CA LEU A 27 5.22 -3.61 -1.21
C LEU A 27 5.94 -4.12 0.05
N ILE A 28 7.17 -3.66 0.29
CA ILE A 28 7.92 -3.96 1.52
C ILE A 28 7.22 -3.35 2.74
N SER A 29 6.76 -2.10 2.67
CA SER A 29 6.06 -1.46 3.80
C SER A 29 4.74 -2.16 4.14
N ILE A 30 4.00 -2.64 3.12
CA ILE A 30 2.80 -3.46 3.30
C ILE A 30 3.15 -4.79 3.97
N ALA A 31 4.21 -5.47 3.51
CA ALA A 31 4.64 -6.73 4.10
C ALA A 31 5.06 -6.56 5.57
N VAL A 32 5.82 -5.51 5.90
CA VAL A 32 6.22 -5.20 7.28
C VAL A 32 5.01 -4.88 8.15
N GLY A 33 4.08 -4.06 7.65
CA GLY A 33 2.84 -3.75 8.36
C GLY A 33 1.96 -4.98 8.61
N ALA A 34 1.88 -5.89 7.63
CA ALA A 34 1.14 -7.15 7.76
C ALA A 34 1.76 -8.07 8.82
N VAL A 35 3.09 -8.25 8.81
CA VAL A 35 3.80 -9.07 9.80
C VAL A 35 3.68 -8.47 11.20
N ALA A 36 3.84 -7.15 11.34
CA ALA A 36 3.71 -6.46 12.61
C ALA A 36 2.27 -6.53 13.15
N GLY A 37 1.26 -6.32 12.29
CA GLY A 37 -0.15 -6.42 12.66
C GLY A 37 -0.55 -7.85 13.04
N PHE A 38 -0.09 -8.85 12.28
CA PHE A 38 -0.31 -10.25 12.62
C PHE A 38 0.35 -10.63 13.95
N GLY A 39 1.60 -10.22 14.15
CA GLY A 39 2.32 -10.45 15.41
C GLY A 39 1.61 -9.79 16.59
N TYR A 40 1.21 -8.53 16.46
CA TYR A 40 0.42 -7.83 17.48
C TYR A 40 -0.85 -8.60 17.81
N TYR A 41 -1.64 -8.97 16.80
CA TYR A 41 -2.89 -9.70 16.99
C TYR A 41 -2.69 -11.07 17.66
N TYR A 42 -1.64 -11.78 17.27
CA TYR A 42 -1.26 -13.07 17.87
C TYR A 42 -0.93 -12.93 19.37
N PHE A 43 -0.19 -11.88 19.76
CA PHE A 43 0.18 -11.66 21.16
C PHE A 43 -0.93 -11.02 22.00
N THR A 44 -1.83 -10.22 21.42
CA THR A 44 -2.86 -9.48 22.18
C THR A 44 -4.24 -10.15 22.22
N GLY A 45 -4.56 -11.08 21.31
CA GLY A 45 -5.94 -11.52 21.13
C GLY A 45 -6.09 -12.88 20.43
N GLY A 46 -5.33 -13.89 20.87
CA GLY A 46 -5.27 -15.24 20.29
C GLY A 46 -6.57 -16.06 20.25
N GLN A 47 -7.76 -15.48 20.42
CA GLN A 47 -9.04 -16.21 20.48
C GLN A 47 -10.09 -15.82 19.43
N SER A 48 -9.84 -14.87 18.53
CA SER A 48 -10.88 -14.40 17.58
C SER A 48 -10.57 -14.61 16.10
N MET A 49 -9.56 -15.42 15.77
CA MET A 49 -9.28 -15.80 14.36
C MET A 49 -10.42 -16.65 13.77
N GLU A 50 -11.14 -17.42 14.59
CA GLU A 50 -12.30 -18.22 14.13
C GLU A 50 -13.54 -17.39 13.84
N THR A 51 -13.68 -16.22 14.47
CA THR A 51 -14.84 -15.33 14.28
C THR A 51 -14.66 -14.33 13.14
N MET A 52 -13.43 -14.15 12.63
CA MET A 52 -13.18 -13.27 11.49
C MET A 52 -13.57 -13.98 10.20
N THR A 53 -14.68 -13.54 9.61
CA THR A 53 -15.13 -14.08 8.34
C THR A 53 -14.19 -13.59 7.23
N PHE A 54 -13.87 -14.43 6.24
CA PHE A 54 -12.98 -14.05 5.13
C PHE A 54 -13.38 -12.72 4.46
N ASN A 55 -14.68 -12.43 4.39
CA ASN A 55 -15.21 -11.18 3.89
C ASN A 55 -14.77 -9.94 4.68
N GLU A 56 -14.65 -10.03 6.00
CA GLU A 56 -14.20 -8.92 6.85
C GLU A 56 -12.71 -8.66 6.65
N ILE A 57 -11.92 -9.74 6.57
CA ILE A 57 -10.48 -9.66 6.29
C ILE A 57 -10.25 -8.94 4.95
N VAL A 58 -10.95 -9.35 3.89
CA VAL A 58 -10.83 -8.71 2.58
C VAL A 58 -11.22 -7.23 2.64
N LYS A 59 -12.32 -6.87 3.32
CA LYS A 59 -12.72 -5.47 3.49
C LYS A 59 -11.64 -4.63 4.17
N HIS A 60 -11.07 -5.13 5.26
CA HIS A 60 -10.01 -4.42 5.99
C HIS A 60 -8.72 -4.31 5.19
N VAL A 61 -8.33 -5.36 4.45
CA VAL A 61 -7.16 -5.32 3.57
C VAL A 61 -7.36 -4.34 2.41
N VAL A 62 -8.54 -4.32 1.79
CA VAL A 62 -8.85 -3.37 0.70
C VAL A 62 -8.84 -1.94 1.23
N LEU A 63 -9.50 -1.68 2.37
CA LEU A 63 -9.56 -0.36 2.97
C LEU A 63 -8.15 0.13 3.38
N GLY A 64 -7.40 -0.72 4.08
CA GLY A 64 -6.03 -0.42 4.51
C GLY A 64 -5.08 -0.24 3.33
N GLY A 65 -5.20 -1.08 2.29
CA GLY A 65 -4.43 -0.96 1.06
C GLY A 65 -4.73 0.32 0.30
N PHE A 66 -6.00 0.72 0.22
CA PHE A 66 -6.41 1.98 -0.40
C PHE A 66 -5.79 3.18 0.33
N PHE A 67 -5.96 3.27 1.65
CA PHE A 67 -5.38 4.37 2.43
C PHE A 67 -3.85 4.37 2.39
N GLY A 68 -3.21 3.20 2.51
CA GLY A 68 -1.76 3.07 2.41
C GLY A 68 -1.22 3.51 1.05
N PHE A 69 -1.93 3.19 -0.04
CA PHE A 69 -1.59 3.64 -1.37
C PHE A 69 -1.68 5.17 -1.49
N PHE A 70 -2.74 5.78 -0.99
CA PHE A 70 -2.90 7.25 -1.02
C PHE A 70 -1.82 7.97 -0.21
N VAL A 71 -1.52 7.48 1.00
CA VAL A 71 -0.48 8.05 1.85
C VAL A 71 0.88 7.96 1.16
N THR A 72 1.24 6.79 0.62
CA THR A 72 2.55 6.57 -0.02
C THR A 72 2.69 7.21 -1.40
N ASN A 73 1.59 7.46 -2.13
CA ASN A 73 1.59 8.18 -3.40
C ASN A 73 1.24 9.67 -3.29
N SER A 74 1.07 10.21 -2.08
CA SER A 74 0.85 11.63 -1.88
C SER A 74 2.07 12.48 -2.31
N PRO A 75 1.89 13.75 -2.69
CA PRO A 75 3.01 14.68 -2.93
C PRO A 75 3.86 14.90 -1.67
N CYS A 76 3.25 14.79 -0.49
CA CYS A 76 3.96 14.88 0.79
C CYS A 76 4.90 13.72 1.07
N ALA A 77 4.55 12.49 0.69
CA ALA A 77 5.46 11.36 0.76
C ALA A 77 6.69 11.51 -0.16
N ARG A 78 6.69 12.50 -1.06
CA ARG A 78 7.82 12.83 -1.96
C ARG A 78 8.61 14.06 -1.50
N GLY A 79 8.38 14.58 -0.29
CA GLY A 79 9.06 15.78 0.22
C GLY A 79 8.79 17.03 -0.62
N ARG A 80 7.61 17.09 -1.26
CA ARG A 80 7.13 18.22 -2.07
C ARG A 80 5.91 18.91 -1.46
N CYS A 81 5.69 18.71 -0.17
CA CYS A 81 5.14 19.77 0.65
C CYS A 81 6.32 20.51 1.30
#